data_AF-A0A9E3XXZ2-F1
#
_entry.id   AF-A0A9E3XXZ2-F1
#
_cell.length_a   1.000
_cell.length_b   1.000
_cell.length_c   1.000
_cell.angle_alpha   90.00
_cell.angle_beta   90.00
_cell.angle_gamma   90.00
#
_symmetry.space_group_name_H-M   'P 1'
#
loop_
_entity.id
_entity.type
_entity.pdbx_description
1 polymer ?
#
loop_
_entity_poly.entity_id
_entity_poly.type
_entity_poly.pdbx_seq_one_letter_code
_entity_poly.pdbx_strand_id
1 'polypeptide(L)'
;MVGGVTAVVAAMVMTTRVSVKVALAWSTCAQMGIMLVQCGLGLWELALLHLVGHSLYKAHAFLRAGSTVAATSRQRLVGHGPAARPVDVAAGVLLGAGVTGAVAAGWSALSWTTPLGAGGWVFLGATALGAANLAMGMVRRRQPWWSGRLLVLPVASLLLHEGAVRVAPHGEPAPAALVVLVAALVAALFAAQVVATLAPAAPAVVSARRWLFRGLFLDEAFTRAVFALWPPPSPAPRPSVLPAPASIAVTAAAQPDRSAPLLSH
;
A
#
# COMPACT_ATOMS: atom_id res chain seq x y z
N MET A 1 18.46 13.27 5.73
CA MET A 1 18.88 12.31 6.77
C MET A 1 17.73 11.94 7.70
N VAL A 2 17.22 12.85 8.53
CA VAL A 2 16.12 12.56 9.49
C VAL A 2 14.88 11.98 8.80
N GLY A 3 14.36 12.62 7.74
CA GLY A 3 13.19 12.10 7.00
C GLY A 3 13.39 10.70 6.40
N GLY A 4 14.62 10.35 5.99
CA GLY A 4 14.95 9.03 5.45
C GLY A 4 14.95 7.96 6.53
N VAL A 5 15.57 8.26 7.68
CA VAL A 5 15.51 7.39 8.86
C VAL A 5 14.07 7.19 9.31
N THR A 6 13.28 8.28 9.40
CA THR A 6 11.85 8.21 9.74
C THR A 6 11.07 7.38 8.74
N ALA A 7 11.33 7.51 7.44
CA ALA A 7 10.67 6.74 6.40
C ALA A 7 10.94 5.23 6.55
N VAL A 8 12.21 4.86 6.74
CA VAL A 8 12.62 3.47 6.92
C VAL A 8 12.01 2.90 8.20
N VAL A 9 12.16 3.59 9.34
CA VAL A 9 11.58 3.15 10.62
C VAL A 9 10.07 2.99 10.52
N ALA A 10 9.37 3.97 9.94
CA ALA A 10 7.92 3.90 9.81
C ALA A 10 7.46 2.80 8.85
N ALA A 11 8.18 2.57 7.74
CA ALA A 11 7.90 1.47 6.82
C ALA A 11 8.13 0.11 7.51
N MET A 12 9.18 0.00 8.33
CA MET A 12 9.46 -1.19 9.13
C MET A 12 8.34 -1.46 10.14
N VAL A 13 7.95 -0.46 10.94
CA VAL A 13 6.86 -0.63 11.92
C VAL A 13 5.53 -0.93 11.23
N MET A 14 5.23 -0.29 10.10
CA MET A 14 4.01 -0.59 9.32
C MET A 14 3.87 -2.07 9.01
N THR A 15 4.96 -2.75 8.66
CA THR A 15 4.93 -4.19 8.32
C THR A 15 4.62 -5.07 9.53
N THR A 16 4.89 -4.61 10.76
CA THR A 16 4.72 -5.43 11.97
C THR A 16 3.33 -5.40 12.55
N ARG A 17 2.52 -4.41 12.18
CA ARG A 17 1.21 -4.20 12.78
C ARG A 17 0.17 -5.15 12.19
N VAL A 18 -0.38 -6.02 13.04
CA VAL A 18 -1.50 -6.92 12.72
C VAL A 18 -2.80 -6.15 12.44
N SER A 19 -2.98 -5.00 13.10
CA SER A 19 -4.16 -4.14 12.89
C SER A 19 -3.99 -3.27 11.65
N VAL A 20 -4.90 -3.45 10.68
CA VAL A 20 -4.97 -2.66 9.44
C VAL A 20 -5.03 -1.16 9.72
N LYS A 21 -5.73 -0.74 10.78
CA LYS A 21 -5.84 0.68 11.16
C LYS A 21 -4.49 1.26 11.59
N VAL A 22 -3.72 0.48 12.36
CA VAL A 22 -2.40 0.91 12.86
C VAL A 22 -1.37 0.84 11.74
N ALA A 23 -1.39 -0.20 10.90
CA ALA A 23 -0.56 -0.27 9.70
C ALA A 23 -0.79 0.95 8.77
N LEU A 24 -2.04 1.39 8.60
CA LEU A 24 -2.36 2.57 7.81
C LEU A 24 -1.82 3.89 8.43
N ALA A 25 -1.76 3.97 9.76
CA ALA A 25 -1.14 5.12 10.44
C ALA A 25 0.37 5.16 10.22
N TRP A 26 1.06 4.01 10.33
CA TRP A 26 2.50 3.92 10.08
C TRP A 26 2.85 4.09 8.60
N SER A 27 1.98 3.68 7.68
CA SER A 27 2.15 3.97 6.25
C SER A 27 2.15 5.49 5.99
N THR A 28 1.35 6.24 6.75
CA THR A 28 1.36 7.71 6.70
C THR A 28 2.70 8.26 7.13
N CYS A 29 3.24 7.79 8.26
CA CYS A 29 4.54 8.23 8.76
C CYS A 29 5.67 7.93 7.77
N ALA A 30 5.62 6.76 7.10
CA ALA A 30 6.58 6.40 6.07
C ALA A 30 6.49 7.32 4.84
N GLN A 31 5.27 7.60 4.38
CA GLN A 31 5.00 8.48 3.25
C GLN A 31 5.38 9.93 3.54
N MET A 32 5.09 10.44 4.75
CA MET A 32 5.54 11.76 5.20
C MET A 32 7.07 11.82 5.31
N GLY A 33 7.72 10.75 5.79
CA GLY A 33 9.19 10.66 5.81
C GLY A 33 9.80 10.75 4.40
N ILE A 34 9.20 10.06 3.43
CA ILE A 34 9.61 10.13 2.02
C ILE A 34 9.41 11.55 1.45
N MET A 35 8.31 12.23 1.78
CA MET A 35 8.08 13.63 1.39
C MET A 35 9.10 14.57 2.03
N LEU A 36 9.45 14.37 3.31
CA LEU A 36 10.50 15.14 3.98
C LEU A 36 11.87 14.92 3.33
N VAL A 37 12.14 13.72 2.82
CA VAL A 37 13.34 13.48 1.98
C VAL A 37 13.25 14.31 0.71
N GLN A 38 12.13 14.28 -0.02
CA GLN A 38 11.98 15.06 -1.26
C GLN A 38 12.15 16.57 -1.04
N CYS A 39 11.53 17.11 0.01
CA CYS A 39 11.72 18.50 0.43
C CYS A 39 13.19 18.79 0.79
N GLY A 40 13.83 17.91 1.57
CA GLY A 40 15.23 18.04 1.94
C GLY A 40 16.21 17.91 0.76
N LEU A 41 15.75 17.41 -0.38
CA LEU A 41 16.50 17.31 -1.64
C LEU A 41 16.24 18.47 -2.59
N GLY A 42 15.39 19.45 -2.23
CA GLY A 42 14.98 20.52 -3.13
C GLY A 42 14.00 20.09 -4.22
N LEU A 43 13.47 18.86 -4.15
CA LEU A 43 12.47 18.33 -5.09
C LEU A 43 11.05 18.76 -4.65
N TRP A 44 10.83 20.07 -4.51
CA TRP A 44 9.60 20.64 -3.97
C TRP A 44 8.36 20.28 -4.79
N GLU A 45 8.47 20.32 -6.11
CA GLU A 45 7.40 19.94 -7.03
C GLU A 45 7.00 18.47 -6.85
N LEU A 46 7.98 17.58 -6.72
CA LEU A 46 7.75 16.16 -6.48
C LEU A 46 7.08 15.94 -5.12
N ALA A 47 7.51 16.66 -4.08
CA ALA A 47 6.95 16.56 -2.73
C ALA A 47 5.49 17.01 -2.67
N LEU A 48 5.16 18.15 -3.28
CA LEU A 48 3.77 18.65 -3.37
C LEU A 48 2.87 17.67 -4.11
N LEU A 49 3.38 17.11 -5.19
CA LEU A 49 2.63 16.20 -6.04
C LEU A 49 2.43 14.83 -5.39
N HIS A 50 3.45 14.34 -4.70
CA HIS A 50 3.36 13.17 -3.83
C HIS A 50 2.33 13.42 -2.73
N LEU A 51 2.30 14.59 -2.10
CA LEU A 51 1.33 14.95 -1.06
C LEU A 51 -0.11 14.90 -1.56
N VAL A 52 -0.39 15.48 -2.73
CA VAL A 52 -1.71 15.44 -3.37
C VAL A 52 -2.09 14.00 -3.72
N GLY A 53 -1.20 13.25 -4.36
CA GLY A 53 -1.44 11.85 -4.73
C GLY A 53 -1.69 10.95 -3.52
N HIS A 54 -0.94 11.14 -2.43
CA HIS A 54 -1.12 10.42 -1.17
C HIS A 54 -2.48 10.73 -0.53
N SER A 55 -2.90 11.99 -0.56
CA SER A 55 -4.18 12.44 -0.01
C SER A 55 -5.36 11.86 -0.78
N LEU A 56 -5.30 11.89 -2.13
CA LEU A 56 -6.30 11.24 -2.99
C LEU A 56 -6.37 9.73 -2.76
N TYR A 57 -5.23 9.05 -2.67
CA TYR A 57 -5.17 7.61 -2.39
C TYR A 57 -5.86 7.27 -1.07
N LYS A 58 -5.59 8.05 -0.02
CA LYS A 58 -6.24 7.85 1.28
C LYS A 58 -7.73 8.11 1.25
N ALA A 59 -8.16 9.21 0.64
CA ALA A 59 -9.59 9.50 0.49
C ALA A 59 -10.30 8.33 -0.23
N HIS A 60 -9.69 7.83 -1.31
CA HIS A 60 -10.20 6.65 -2.02
C HIS A 60 -10.21 5.38 -1.16
N ALA A 61 -9.15 5.14 -0.37
CA ALA A 61 -9.10 3.99 0.54
C ALA A 61 -10.19 4.06 1.61
N PHE A 62 -10.48 5.24 2.16
CA PHE A 62 -11.58 5.45 3.10
C PHE A 62 -12.94 5.20 2.45
N LEU A 63 -13.19 5.76 1.26
CA LEU A 63 -14.43 5.54 0.51
C LEU A 63 -14.65 4.08 0.11
N ARG A 64 -13.56 3.34 -0.15
CA ARG A 64 -13.62 1.91 -0.51
C ARG A 64 -13.62 0.97 0.68
N ALA A 65 -13.35 1.43 1.91
CA ALA A 65 -13.21 0.56 3.07
C ALA A 65 -14.45 -0.35 3.29
N GLY A 66 -15.66 0.17 3.05
CA GLY A 66 -16.91 -0.60 3.18
C GLY A 66 -17.01 -1.78 2.20
N SER A 67 -16.63 -1.59 0.93
CA SER A 67 -16.65 -2.66 -0.08
C SER A 67 -15.47 -3.64 0.05
N THR A 68 -14.36 -3.18 0.63
CA THR A 68 -13.12 -3.96 0.72
C THR A 68 -13.22 -5.04 1.80
N VAL A 69 -13.95 -4.81 2.89
CA VAL A 69 -14.20 -5.82 3.94
C VAL A 69 -14.97 -7.01 3.35
N ALA A 70 -16.05 -6.75 2.60
CA ALA A 70 -16.84 -7.80 1.95
C ALA A 70 -16.01 -8.59 0.92
N ALA A 71 -15.17 -7.91 0.13
CA ALA A 71 -14.29 -8.54 -0.84
C ALA A 71 -13.18 -9.39 -0.19
N THR A 72 -12.61 -8.93 0.93
CA THR A 72 -11.54 -9.64 1.66
C THR A 72 -12.06 -10.91 2.30
N SER A 73 -13.26 -10.89 2.88
CA SER A 73 -13.93 -12.10 3.40
C SER A 73 -14.16 -13.12 2.28
N ARG A 74 -14.55 -12.67 1.08
CA ARG A 74 -14.73 -13.55 -0.09
C ARG A 74 -13.40 -14.11 -0.60
N GLN A 75 -12.32 -13.33 -0.59
CA GLN A 75 -10.99 -13.81 -1.02
C GLN A 75 -10.37 -14.84 -0.07
N ARG A 76 -10.65 -14.78 1.24
CA ARG A 76 -10.21 -15.83 2.19
C ARG A 76 -10.83 -17.19 1.90
N LEU A 77 -12.02 -17.22 1.30
CA LEU A 77 -12.73 -18.44 0.94
C LEU A 77 -12.28 -19.04 -0.41
N VAL A 78 -11.86 -18.19 -1.36
CA VAL A 78 -11.58 -18.60 -2.75
C VAL A 78 -10.08 -18.77 -3.03
N GLY A 79 -9.20 -18.30 -2.14
CA GLY A 79 -7.74 -18.38 -2.31
C GLY A 79 -7.17 -17.28 -3.21
N HIS A 80 -5.86 -17.35 -3.49
CA HIS A 80 -5.18 -16.36 -4.33
C HIS A 80 -5.54 -16.58 -5.81
N GLY A 81 -5.83 -15.50 -6.53
CA GLY A 81 -6.12 -15.56 -7.96
C GLY A 81 -4.93 -16.07 -8.79
N PRO A 82 -5.18 -16.54 -10.03
CA PRO A 82 -4.15 -17.11 -10.88
C PRO A 82 -3.05 -16.11 -11.23
N ALA A 83 -1.85 -16.64 -11.45
CA ALA A 83 -0.70 -15.90 -11.96
C ALA A 83 -1.06 -15.12 -13.24
N ALA A 84 -0.55 -13.90 -13.38
CA ALA A 84 -0.72 -13.14 -14.61
C ALA A 84 0.10 -13.77 -15.75
N ARG A 85 -0.42 -13.72 -16.97
CA ARG A 85 0.35 -14.14 -18.15
C ARG A 85 1.41 -13.06 -18.46
N PRO A 86 2.65 -13.43 -18.80
CA PRO A 86 3.70 -12.46 -19.16
C PRO A 86 3.29 -11.49 -20.27
N VAL A 87 2.55 -11.99 -21.27
CA VAL A 87 2.03 -11.16 -22.37
C VAL A 87 1.05 -10.08 -21.90
N ASP A 88 0.18 -10.38 -20.92
CA ASP A 88 -0.79 -9.42 -20.40
C ASP A 88 -0.08 -8.33 -19.58
N VAL A 89 0.97 -8.72 -18.86
CA VAL A 89 1.83 -7.79 -18.10
C VAL A 89 2.59 -6.89 -19.06
N ALA A 90 3.28 -7.46 -20.05
CA ALA A 90 4.02 -6.70 -21.05
C ALA A 90 3.10 -5.73 -21.83
N ALA A 91 1.93 -6.19 -22.28
CA ALA A 91 0.95 -5.36 -22.94
C ALA A 91 0.48 -4.20 -22.05
N GLY A 92 0.21 -4.46 -20.76
CA GLY A 92 -0.17 -3.41 -19.81
C GLY A 92 0.95 -2.39 -19.57
N VAL A 93 2.20 -2.84 -19.43
CA VAL A 93 3.36 -1.95 -19.25
C VAL A 93 3.57 -1.06 -20.47
N LEU A 94 3.59 -1.65 -21.66
CA LEU A 94 3.77 -0.92 -22.92
C LEU A 94 2.63 0.08 -23.15
N LEU A 95 1.38 -0.33 -22.90
CA LEU A 95 0.22 0.53 -23.06
C LEU A 95 0.22 1.70 -22.06
N GLY A 96 0.53 1.44 -20.78
CA GLY A 96 0.61 2.48 -19.76
C GLY A 96 1.75 3.49 -20.02
N ALA A 97 2.93 3.00 -20.37
CA ALA A 97 4.08 3.84 -20.72
C ALA A 97 3.81 4.63 -22.01
N GLY A 98 3.26 3.98 -23.04
CA GLY A 98 2.94 4.61 -24.32
C GLY A 98 1.88 5.71 -24.20
N VAL A 99 0.80 5.46 -23.46
CA VAL A 99 -0.23 6.49 -23.21
C VAL A 99 0.35 7.67 -22.43
N THR A 100 1.18 7.40 -21.41
CA THR A 100 1.82 8.47 -20.63
C THR A 100 2.76 9.31 -21.49
N GLY A 101 3.59 8.66 -22.33
CA GLY A 101 4.48 9.33 -23.27
C GLY A 101 3.74 10.16 -24.32
N ALA A 102 2.64 9.63 -24.89
CA ALA A 102 1.82 10.34 -25.86
C ALA A 102 1.15 11.58 -25.25
N VAL A 103 0.63 11.47 -24.03
CA VAL A 103 0.04 12.60 -23.30
C VAL A 103 1.11 13.66 -22.98
N ALA A 104 2.30 13.26 -22.53
CA ALA A 104 3.39 14.18 -22.27
C ALA A 104 3.90 14.90 -23.54
N ALA A 105 4.04 14.17 -24.65
CA ALA A 105 4.42 14.75 -25.93
C ALA A 105 3.36 15.74 -26.45
N GLY A 106 2.08 15.36 -26.38
CA GLY A 106 0.98 16.25 -26.76
C GLY A 106 0.89 17.50 -25.89
N TRP A 107 1.13 17.36 -24.58
CA TRP A 107 1.20 18.49 -23.66
C TRP A 107 2.34 19.45 -24.03
N SER A 108 3.56 18.91 -24.19
CA SER A 108 4.74 19.71 -24.56
C SER A 108 4.58 20.43 -25.90
N ALA A 109 3.83 19.86 -26.84
CA ALA A 109 3.55 20.50 -28.13
C ALA A 109 2.54 21.67 -28.01
N LEU A 110 1.64 21.62 -27.03
CA LEU A 110 0.57 22.62 -26.85
C LEU A 110 0.95 23.73 -25.86
N SER A 111 1.68 23.41 -24.80
CA SER A 111 1.84 24.28 -23.64
C SER A 111 2.92 25.35 -23.78
N TRP A 112 3.82 25.28 -24.78
CA TRP A 112 5.03 26.14 -24.87
C TRP A 112 5.80 26.24 -23.55
N THR A 113 5.66 25.26 -22.64
CA THR A 113 6.26 25.29 -21.30
C THR A 113 7.68 24.70 -21.28
N THR A 114 8.41 25.05 -20.23
CA THR A 114 9.81 24.70 -19.98
C THR A 114 10.08 23.19 -20.06
N PRO A 115 11.26 22.79 -20.56
CA PRO A 115 11.66 21.38 -20.55
C PRO A 115 11.58 20.80 -19.13
N LEU A 116 11.09 19.56 -19.02
CA LEU A 116 10.96 18.87 -17.74
C LEU A 116 12.33 18.84 -17.04
N GLY A 117 12.41 19.46 -15.86
CA GLY A 117 13.56 19.33 -14.98
C GLY A 117 13.72 17.90 -14.45
N ALA A 118 14.80 17.63 -13.70
CA ALA A 118 15.07 16.30 -13.15
C ALA A 118 13.89 15.74 -12.32
N GLY A 119 13.21 16.58 -11.54
CA GLY A 119 12.00 16.20 -10.80
C GLY A 119 10.81 15.85 -11.69
N GLY A 120 10.62 16.58 -12.78
CA GLY A 120 9.58 16.32 -13.78
C GLY A 120 9.75 14.95 -14.47
N TRP A 121 10.99 14.58 -14.81
CA TRP A 121 11.27 13.25 -15.39
C TRP A 121 11.02 12.10 -14.43
N VAL A 122 11.43 12.23 -13.16
CA VAL A 122 11.13 11.22 -12.14
C VAL A 122 9.62 11.09 -11.95
N PHE A 123 8.91 12.22 -11.95
CA PHE A 123 7.47 12.24 -11.80
C PHE A 123 6.73 11.60 -13.00
N LEU A 124 7.14 11.94 -14.22
CA LEU A 124 6.61 11.32 -15.43
C LEU A 124 6.84 9.80 -15.43
N GLY A 125 8.03 9.36 -15.01
CA GLY A 125 8.36 7.95 -14.83
C GLY A 125 7.45 7.27 -13.80
N ALA A 126 7.27 7.86 -12.63
CA ALA A 126 6.35 7.35 -11.60
C ALA A 126 4.90 7.26 -12.11
N THR A 127 4.48 8.25 -12.90
CA THR A 127 3.16 8.29 -13.55
C THR A 127 3.01 7.17 -14.57
N ALA A 128 4.02 6.94 -15.41
CA ALA A 128 4.04 5.84 -16.38
C ALA A 128 3.93 4.47 -15.70
N LEU A 129 4.58 4.28 -14.55
CA LEU A 129 4.47 3.06 -13.76
C LEU A 129 3.08 2.90 -13.13
N GLY A 130 2.46 4.01 -12.66
CA GLY A 130 1.07 4.03 -12.20
C GLY A 130 0.07 3.70 -13.32
N ALA A 131 0.27 4.25 -14.52
CA ALA A 131 -0.54 3.98 -15.69
C ALA A 131 -0.36 2.52 -16.16
N ALA A 132 0.86 2.00 -16.12
CA ALA A 132 1.16 0.60 -16.40
C ALA A 132 0.39 -0.34 -15.46
N ASN A 133 0.30 -0.02 -14.18
CA ASN A 133 -0.50 -0.77 -13.22
C ASN A 133 -1.99 -0.82 -13.57
N LEU A 134 -2.54 0.34 -13.92
CA LEU A 134 -3.93 0.44 -14.32
C LEU A 134 -4.19 -0.35 -15.61
N ALA A 135 -3.32 -0.19 -16.60
CA ALA A 135 -3.37 -0.88 -17.90
C ALA A 135 -3.25 -2.39 -17.75
N MET A 136 -2.29 -2.90 -16.95
CA MET A 136 -2.18 -4.33 -16.63
C MET A 136 -3.48 -4.87 -16.03
N GLY A 137 -4.12 -4.12 -15.13
CA GLY A 137 -5.41 -4.48 -14.55
C GLY A 137 -6.54 -4.56 -15.58
N MET A 138 -6.56 -3.62 -16.54
CA MET A 138 -7.56 -3.60 -17.62
C MET A 138 -7.36 -4.74 -18.62
N VAL A 139 -6.13 -4.95 -19.10
CA VAL A 139 -5.78 -6.01 -20.06
C VAL A 139 -6.16 -7.37 -19.48
N ARG A 140 -5.76 -7.65 -18.24
CA ARG A 140 -6.07 -8.92 -17.56
C ARG A 140 -7.56 -9.16 -17.35
N ARG A 141 -8.34 -8.08 -17.15
CA ARG A 141 -9.80 -8.15 -16.97
C ARG A 141 -10.57 -7.97 -18.28
N ARG A 142 -9.88 -7.94 -19.43
CA ARG A 142 -10.45 -7.69 -20.76
C ARG A 142 -11.35 -6.44 -20.79
N GLN A 143 -11.00 -5.43 -20.01
CA GLN A 143 -11.74 -4.17 -20.00
C GLN A 143 -11.32 -3.27 -21.17
N PRO A 144 -12.25 -2.46 -21.70
CA PRO A 144 -11.94 -1.52 -22.77
C PRO A 144 -10.94 -0.47 -22.28
N TRP A 145 -9.72 -0.53 -22.82
CA TRP A 145 -8.64 0.42 -22.54
C TRP A 145 -8.95 1.83 -23.06
N TRP A 146 -9.82 1.93 -24.08
CA TRP A 146 -10.33 3.17 -24.67
C TRP A 146 -11.37 3.90 -23.80
N SER A 147 -11.67 3.40 -22.59
CA SER A 147 -12.61 4.03 -21.65
C SER A 147 -12.17 5.40 -21.10
N GLY A 148 -11.12 6.02 -21.64
CA GLY A 148 -10.55 7.30 -21.19
C GLY A 148 -9.87 7.24 -19.82
N ARG A 149 -10.14 6.21 -19.01
CA ARG A 149 -9.61 6.02 -17.65
C ARG A 149 -8.09 6.00 -17.58
N LEU A 150 -7.42 5.55 -18.64
CA LEU A 150 -5.96 5.55 -18.74
C LEU A 150 -5.37 6.94 -19.02
N LEU A 151 -6.17 7.87 -19.56
CA LEU A 151 -5.75 9.24 -19.80
C LEU A 151 -5.86 10.09 -18.53
N VAL A 152 -6.81 9.77 -17.64
CA VAL A 152 -7.07 10.55 -16.42
C VAL A 152 -5.80 10.72 -15.59
N LEU A 153 -5.07 9.63 -15.35
CA LEU A 153 -3.87 9.68 -14.52
C LEU A 153 -2.78 10.57 -15.13
N PRO A 154 -2.28 10.35 -16.36
CA PRO A 154 -1.23 11.17 -16.94
C PRO A 154 -1.68 12.63 -17.18
N VAL A 155 -2.92 12.88 -17.58
CA VAL A 155 -3.42 14.26 -17.76
C VAL A 155 -3.48 14.99 -16.41
N ALA A 156 -4.07 14.39 -15.38
CA ALA A 156 -4.12 14.98 -14.05
C ALA A 156 -2.70 15.18 -13.47
N SER A 157 -1.79 14.25 -13.76
CA SER A 157 -0.39 14.32 -13.33
C SER A 157 0.31 15.58 -13.88
N LEU A 158 0.14 15.86 -15.18
CA LEU A 158 0.76 17.01 -15.84
C LEU A 158 0.13 18.32 -15.39
N LEU A 159 -1.19 18.36 -15.25
CA LEU A 159 -1.90 19.53 -14.70
C LEU A 159 -1.41 19.88 -13.28
N LEU A 160 -1.26 18.87 -12.43
CA LEU A 160 -0.77 19.07 -11.07
C LEU A 160 0.72 19.45 -11.04
N HIS A 161 1.53 18.89 -11.94
CA HIS A 161 2.94 19.26 -12.08
C HIS A 161 3.08 20.73 -12.50
N GLU A 162 2.35 21.16 -13.52
CA GLU A 162 2.30 22.56 -13.97
C GLU A 162 1.83 23.50 -12.85
N GLY A 163 0.83 23.10 -12.08
CA GLY A 163 0.42 23.84 -10.89
C GLY A 163 1.51 23.90 -9.81
N ALA A 164 2.22 22.79 -9.59
CA ALA A 164 3.28 22.70 -8.60
C ALA A 164 4.49 23.58 -8.98
N VAL A 165 4.92 23.58 -10.24
CA VAL A 165 6.01 24.45 -10.74
C VAL A 165 5.73 25.93 -10.45
N ARG A 166 4.46 26.36 -10.55
CA ARG A 166 4.06 27.77 -10.31
C ARG A 166 4.07 28.17 -8.84
N VAL A 167 3.96 27.22 -7.92
CA VAL A 167 3.82 27.48 -6.47
C VAL A 167 5.06 27.07 -5.70
N ALA A 168 5.84 26.12 -6.22
CA ALA A 168 7.02 25.59 -5.56
C ALA A 168 8.13 26.65 -5.50
N PRO A 169 8.82 26.76 -4.34
CA PRO A 169 10.00 27.61 -4.25
C PRO A 169 11.06 27.11 -5.22
N HIS A 170 11.65 28.05 -5.96
CA HIS A 170 12.75 27.76 -6.87
C HIS A 170 14.01 27.61 -6.01
N GLY A 171 14.59 26.42 -6.00
CA GLY A 171 15.80 26.10 -5.25
C GLY A 171 16.91 25.59 -6.15
N GLU A 172 18.09 25.40 -5.57
CA GLU A 172 19.20 24.72 -6.24
C GLU A 172 18.75 23.33 -6.75
N PRO A 173 19.17 22.93 -7.96
CA PRO A 173 18.82 21.64 -8.51
C PRO A 173 19.32 20.51 -7.60
N ALA A 174 18.45 19.53 -7.34
CA ALA A 174 18.77 18.37 -6.53
C ALA A 174 20.00 17.63 -7.07
N PRO A 175 20.91 17.12 -6.22
CA PRO A 175 22.05 16.32 -6.66
C PRO A 175 21.60 15.12 -7.50
N ALA A 176 22.18 14.96 -8.69
CA ALA A 176 21.81 13.91 -9.64
C ALA A 176 21.81 12.50 -9.04
N ALA A 177 22.79 12.19 -8.17
CA ALA A 177 22.87 10.90 -7.49
C ALA A 177 21.60 10.58 -6.66
N LEU A 178 20.97 11.58 -6.05
CA LEU A 178 19.79 11.40 -5.21
C LEU A 178 18.52 11.28 -6.05
N VAL A 179 18.44 12.01 -7.17
CA VAL A 179 17.38 11.83 -8.18
C VAL A 179 17.42 10.39 -8.72
N VAL A 180 18.62 9.89 -9.04
CA VAL A 180 18.83 8.51 -9.50
C VAL A 180 18.43 7.50 -8.42
N LEU A 181 18.78 7.74 -7.15
CA LEU A 181 18.38 6.87 -6.04
C LEU A 181 16.85 6.76 -5.90
N VAL A 182 16.13 7.89 -5.97
CA VAL A 182 14.66 7.90 -5.90
C VAL A 182 14.06 7.17 -7.10
N ALA A 183 14.55 7.44 -8.31
CA ALA A 183 14.11 6.75 -9.52
C ALA A 183 14.35 5.23 -9.43
N ALA A 184 15.51 4.82 -8.93
CA ALA A 184 15.86 3.41 -8.73
C ALA A 184 14.95 2.73 -7.69
N LEU A 185 14.63 3.42 -6.59
CA LEU A 185 13.70 2.89 -5.58
C LEU A 185 12.29 2.68 -6.16
N VAL A 186 11.78 3.67 -6.91
CA VAL A 186 10.47 3.57 -7.56
C VAL A 186 10.46 2.43 -8.59
N ALA A 187 11.51 2.31 -9.41
CA ALA A 187 11.66 1.23 -10.38
C ALA A 187 11.75 -0.15 -9.70
N ALA A 188 12.49 -0.27 -8.59
CA ALA A 188 12.62 -1.50 -7.82
C ALA A 188 11.29 -1.94 -7.21
N LEU A 189 10.50 -1.01 -6.65
CA LEU A 189 9.16 -1.30 -6.14
C LEU A 189 8.23 -1.81 -7.25
N PHE A 190 8.29 -1.18 -8.43
CA PHE A 190 7.51 -1.64 -9.58
C PHE A 190 7.96 -3.03 -10.06
N ALA A 191 9.27 -3.28 -10.14
CA ALA A 191 9.80 -4.59 -10.51
C ALA A 191 9.37 -5.69 -9.52
N ALA A 192 9.47 -5.42 -8.22
CA ALA A 192 8.99 -6.33 -7.18
C ALA A 192 7.49 -6.63 -7.33
N GLN A 193 6.69 -5.62 -7.68
CA GLN A 193 5.28 -5.79 -7.95
C GLN A 193 5.02 -6.64 -9.20
N VAL A 194 5.77 -6.44 -10.29
CA VAL A 194 5.69 -7.26 -11.51
C VAL A 194 6.04 -8.72 -11.22
N VAL A 195 7.07 -8.97 -10.41
CA VAL A 195 7.39 -10.34 -9.96
C VAL A 195 6.24 -10.94 -9.15
N ALA A 196 5.64 -10.17 -8.25
CA ALA A 196 4.50 -10.62 -7.44
C ALA A 196 3.24 -10.91 -8.27
N THR A 197 3.04 -10.23 -9.41
CA THR A 197 1.89 -10.49 -10.30
C THR A 197 2.13 -11.68 -11.24
N LEU A 198 3.36 -11.88 -11.71
CA LEU A 198 3.74 -12.99 -12.59
C LEU A 198 3.89 -14.31 -11.83
N ALA A 199 4.41 -14.27 -10.60
CA ALA A 199 4.71 -15.46 -9.81
C ALA A 199 4.21 -15.34 -8.36
N PRO A 200 2.89 -15.22 -8.14
CA PRO A 200 2.31 -15.03 -6.80
C PRO A 200 2.57 -16.18 -5.82
N ALA A 201 2.87 -17.37 -6.34
CA ALA A 201 3.19 -18.58 -5.58
C ALA A 201 4.69 -18.84 -5.41
N ALA A 202 5.57 -18.01 -6.00
CA ALA A 202 7.01 -18.22 -5.89
C ALA A 202 7.45 -18.18 -4.42
N PRO A 203 8.37 -19.07 -3.98
CA PRO A 203 8.79 -19.15 -2.58
C PRO A 203 9.38 -17.83 -2.08
N ALA A 204 10.07 -17.07 -2.93
CA ALA A 204 10.57 -15.74 -2.62
C ALA A 204 9.43 -14.74 -2.35
N VAL A 205 8.39 -14.71 -3.19
CA VAL A 205 7.23 -13.81 -3.05
C VAL A 205 6.40 -14.18 -1.82
N VAL A 206 6.14 -15.47 -1.62
CA VAL A 206 5.40 -15.96 -0.45
C VAL A 206 6.19 -15.72 0.83
N SER A 207 7.51 -15.92 0.82
CA SER A 207 8.37 -15.62 1.96
C SER A 207 8.42 -14.13 2.23
N ALA A 208 8.72 -13.29 1.23
CA ALA A 208 8.68 -11.84 1.38
C ALA A 208 7.34 -11.37 1.94
N ARG A 209 6.21 -11.90 1.43
CA ARG A 209 4.88 -11.60 1.98
C ARG A 209 4.75 -12.05 3.43
N ARG A 210 5.15 -13.27 3.78
CA ARG A 210 5.12 -13.76 5.18
C ARG A 210 5.97 -12.90 6.11
N TRP A 211 7.18 -12.54 5.69
CA TRP A 211 8.10 -11.67 6.44
C TRP A 211 7.52 -10.27 6.59
N LEU A 212 6.99 -9.68 5.52
CA LEU A 212 6.30 -8.38 5.54
C LEU A 212 4.99 -8.40 6.35
N PHE A 213 4.26 -9.51 6.42
CA PHE A 213 3.07 -9.63 7.28
C PHE A 213 3.41 -9.91 8.75
N ARG A 214 4.60 -10.47 9.02
CA ARG A 214 5.15 -10.68 10.37
C ARG A 214 5.98 -9.50 10.86
N GLY A 215 6.03 -8.41 10.10
CA GLY A 215 6.83 -7.25 10.49
C GLY A 215 8.31 -7.40 10.46
N LEU A 216 8.84 -8.30 9.63
CA LEU A 216 10.27 -8.57 9.59
C LEU A 216 10.84 -8.95 10.98
N PHE A 217 9.98 -9.46 11.89
CA PHE A 217 10.29 -9.75 13.30
C PHE A 217 10.74 -8.53 14.13
N LEU A 218 10.40 -7.31 13.70
CA LEU A 218 10.77 -6.10 14.42
C LEU A 218 9.95 -5.81 15.67
N ASP A 219 8.72 -6.31 15.80
CA ASP A 219 7.99 -6.23 17.07
C ASP A 219 8.81 -6.93 18.18
N GLU A 220 9.47 -8.04 17.85
CA GLU A 220 10.35 -8.76 18.77
C GLU A 220 11.63 -7.97 19.08
N ALA A 221 12.27 -7.38 18.07
CA ALA A 221 13.47 -6.56 18.26
C ALA A 221 13.19 -5.29 19.07
N PHE A 222 12.05 -4.63 18.80
CA PHE A 222 11.60 -3.45 19.54
C PHE A 222 11.21 -3.81 20.96
N THR A 223 10.44 -4.89 21.16
CA THR A 223 10.09 -5.38 22.50
C THR A 223 11.33 -5.72 23.31
N ARG A 224 12.33 -6.37 22.70
CA ARG A 224 13.63 -6.61 23.34
C ARG A 224 14.36 -5.31 23.69
N ALA A 225 14.38 -4.32 22.80
CA ALA A 225 15.01 -3.03 23.08
C ALA A 225 14.28 -2.27 24.20
N VAL A 226 12.95 -2.28 24.20
CA VAL A 226 12.13 -1.66 25.25
C VAL A 226 12.33 -2.38 26.57
N PHE A 227 12.35 -3.71 26.61
CA PHE A 227 12.61 -4.46 27.84
C PHE A 227 14.06 -4.36 28.33
N ALA A 228 15.01 -4.10 27.43
CA ALA A 228 16.38 -3.75 27.82
C ALA A 228 16.44 -2.37 28.50
N LEU A 229 15.58 -1.42 28.09
CA LEU A 229 15.49 -0.08 28.69
C LEU A 229 14.56 -0.03 29.92
N TRP A 230 13.53 -0.86 29.95
CA TRP A 230 12.50 -0.92 30.99
C TRP A 230 12.04 -2.37 31.21
N PRO A 231 12.71 -3.11 32.11
CA PRO A 231 12.36 -4.49 32.41
C PRO A 231 10.92 -4.58 32.94
N PRO A 232 10.09 -5.52 32.45
CA PRO A 232 8.75 -5.70 32.98
C PRO A 232 8.81 -6.20 34.44
N PRO A 233 7.83 -5.84 35.28
CA PRO A 233 7.73 -6.37 36.64
C PRO A 233 7.71 -7.90 36.63
N SER A 234 8.35 -8.50 37.64
CA SER A 234 8.36 -9.97 37.78
C SER A 234 6.92 -10.50 37.81
N PRO A 235 6.61 -11.58 37.06
CA PRO A 235 5.27 -12.16 37.10
C PRO A 235 4.93 -12.52 38.54
N ALA A 236 3.73 -12.13 38.98
CA ALA A 236 3.25 -12.49 40.30
C ALA A 236 3.32 -14.02 40.49
N PRO A 237 3.64 -14.51 41.69
CA PRO A 237 3.65 -15.94 41.97
C PRO A 237 2.34 -16.57 41.50
N ARG A 238 2.42 -17.57 40.61
CA ARG A 238 1.23 -18.35 40.25
C ARG A 238 0.69 -18.98 41.54
N PRO A 239 -0.59 -18.78 41.89
CA PRO A 239 -1.17 -19.49 43.02
C PRO A 239 -1.00 -21.00 42.77
N SER A 240 -0.38 -21.69 43.72
CA SER A 240 -0.02 -23.12 43.65
C SER A 240 -1.23 -24.04 43.64
N VAL A 241 -2.44 -23.50 43.78
CA VAL A 241 -3.69 -24.24 43.79
C VAL A 241 -4.72 -23.45 42.99
N LEU A 242 -5.08 -23.94 41.81
CA LEU A 242 -6.39 -23.60 41.26
C LEU A 242 -7.41 -24.25 42.21
N PRO A 243 -8.33 -23.50 42.83
CA PRO A 243 -9.41 -24.11 43.58
C PRO A 243 -10.11 -25.11 42.67
N ALA A 244 -10.35 -26.32 43.19
CA ALA A 244 -11.03 -27.38 42.48
C ALA A 244 -12.32 -26.81 41.84
N PRO A 245 -12.65 -27.16 40.59
CA PRO A 245 -13.86 -26.65 39.95
C PRO A 245 -15.04 -27.00 40.85
N ALA A 246 -15.68 -25.98 41.40
CA ALA A 246 -16.93 -26.16 42.13
C ALA A 246 -17.88 -26.90 41.19
N SER A 247 -18.27 -28.11 41.57
CA SER A 247 -19.26 -28.89 40.85
C SER A 247 -20.52 -28.04 40.76
N ILE A 248 -20.75 -27.46 39.59
CA ILE A 248 -22.03 -26.82 39.28
C ILE A 248 -23.04 -27.96 39.29
N ALA A 249 -23.75 -28.11 40.40
CA ALA A 249 -24.91 -28.98 40.48
C ALA A 249 -25.93 -28.44 39.47
N VAL A 250 -25.98 -29.08 38.30
CA VAL A 250 -27.06 -28.89 37.34
C VAL A 250 -28.30 -29.48 37.98
N THR A 251 -29.05 -28.64 38.69
CA THR A 251 -30.38 -28.98 39.17
C THR A 251 -31.25 -29.24 37.94
N ALA A 252 -31.58 -30.50 37.71
CA ALA A 252 -32.49 -30.92 36.66
C ALA A 252 -33.86 -30.26 36.88
N ALA A 253 -34.13 -29.18 36.14
CA ALA A 253 -35.47 -28.62 36.06
C ALA A 253 -36.37 -29.64 35.36
N ALA A 254 -37.44 -30.02 36.06
CA ALA A 254 -38.44 -30.99 35.65
C ALA A 254 -38.92 -30.74 34.20
N GLN A 255 -38.86 -31.80 33.41
CA GLN A 255 -39.42 -31.90 32.07
C GLN A 255 -40.94 -32.12 32.23
N PRO A 256 -41.82 -31.20 31.80
CA PRO A 256 -43.25 -31.42 31.89
C PRO A 256 -43.69 -32.44 30.82
N ASP A 257 -44.35 -33.47 31.32
CA ASP A 257 -45.00 -34.57 30.60
C ASP A 257 -45.90 -34.04 29.47
N ARG A 258 -45.56 -34.42 28.22
CA ARG A 258 -46.43 -34.21 27.05
C ARG A 258 -47.11 -35.54 26.72
N SER A 259 -48.13 -35.86 27.50
CA SER A 259 -49.12 -36.87 27.14
C SER A 259 -50.46 -36.24 26.79
N ALA A 260 -50.95 -36.56 25.59
CA ALA A 260 -52.35 -36.52 25.09
C ALA A 260 -52.82 -35.28 24.28
N PRO A 261 -53.86 -35.43 23.43
CA PRO A 261 -53.86 -36.23 22.20
C PRO A 261 -54.35 -35.44 20.96
N LEU A 262 -54.12 -36.01 19.77
CA LEU A 262 -54.66 -35.59 18.48
C LEU A 262 -56.20 -35.55 18.52
N LEU A 263 -56.80 -34.41 18.18
CA LEU A 263 -58.18 -34.31 17.72
C LEU A 263 -58.24 -33.61 16.36
N SER A 264 -58.74 -34.39 15.41
CA SER A 264 -59.20 -34.02 14.07
C SER A 264 -60.30 -32.96 14.12
N HIS A 265 -60.21 -31.97 13.23
CA HIS A 265 -61.32 -31.50 12.37
C HIS A 265 -60.75 -30.69 11.20
#